data_AF-A0A916QW81-F1
#
_entry.id   AF-A0A916QW81-F1
#
_cell.length_a   1.000
_cell.length_b   1.000
_cell.length_c   1.000
_cell.angle_alpha   90.00
_cell.angle_beta   90.00
_cell.angle_gamma   90.00
#
_symmetry.space_group_name_H-M   'P 1'
#
loop_
_entity.id
_entity.type
_entity.pdbx_description
1 polymer ?
#
loop_
_entity_poly.entity_id
_entity_poly.type
_entity_poly.pdbx_seq_one_letter_code
_entity_poly.pdbx_strand_id
1 'polypeptide(L)'
;MLKTLTDILTDYKFFLGLFLSVPFAILANLLTPKIDKFLSSRNSQIEKFLSSRNSQLKQKRIIKIKQEYQKVKQYYENRMMLVEYLLANILETISLAVVIILYITVIDSLFPASMSANSLSKIFVILGSLVIVNWTTNALKIYTKVKHYNDYQKEVSDIIQE
;
A
#
# COMPACT_ATOMS: atom_id res chain seq x y z
N MET A 1 -14.17 71.12 0.70
CA MET A 1 -13.26 70.26 1.48
C MET A 1 -13.62 70.20 2.97
N LEU A 2 -14.00 71.30 3.63
CA LEU A 2 -14.45 71.25 5.04
C LEU A 2 -15.79 70.50 5.24
N LYS A 3 -16.73 70.62 4.29
CA LYS A 3 -18.09 70.06 4.41
C LYS A 3 -18.11 68.51 4.41
N THR A 4 -17.21 67.90 3.64
CA THR A 4 -17.04 66.44 3.57
C THR A 4 -16.38 65.84 4.82
N LEU A 5 -15.53 66.59 5.52
CA LEU A 5 -14.93 66.17 6.79
C LEU A 5 -15.95 66.17 7.93
N THR A 6 -16.86 67.15 7.96
CA THR A 6 -17.96 67.18 8.92
C THR A 6 -18.99 66.08 8.69
N ASP A 7 -19.29 65.73 7.43
CA ASP A 7 -20.22 64.63 7.11
C ASP A 7 -19.64 63.25 7.50
N ILE A 8 -18.32 63.05 7.40
CA ILE A 8 -17.64 61.84 7.88
C ILE A 8 -17.64 61.77 9.42
N LEU A 9 -17.53 62.92 10.09
CA LEU A 9 -17.56 63.02 11.56
C LEU A 9 -18.97 62.89 12.16
N THR A 10 -20.03 63.02 11.39
CA THR A 10 -21.42 62.77 11.82
C THR A 10 -22.00 61.47 11.27
N ASP A 11 -21.26 60.76 10.42
CA ASP A 11 -21.69 59.49 9.88
C ASP A 11 -21.67 58.43 10.98
N TYR A 12 -22.86 58.14 11.52
CA TYR A 12 -23.03 57.16 12.59
C TYR A 12 -22.44 55.80 12.21
N LYS A 13 -22.39 55.45 10.92
CA LYS A 13 -21.79 54.21 10.42
C LYS A 13 -20.28 54.15 10.66
N PHE A 14 -19.59 55.28 10.57
CA PHE A 14 -18.15 55.39 10.87
C PHE A 14 -17.89 55.14 12.35
N PHE A 15 -18.62 55.80 13.24
CA PHE A 15 -18.49 55.59 14.69
C PHE A 15 -18.96 54.20 15.13
N LEU A 16 -20.01 53.65 14.53
CA LEU A 16 -20.46 52.28 14.80
C LEU A 16 -19.37 51.28 14.38
N GLY A 17 -18.78 51.47 13.20
CA GLY A 17 -17.66 50.65 12.72
C GLY A 17 -16.44 50.73 13.64
N LEU A 18 -16.10 51.92 14.12
CA LEU A 18 -14.98 52.13 15.05
C LEU A 18 -15.28 51.52 16.44
N PHE A 19 -16.49 51.69 16.94
CA PHE A 19 -16.96 51.13 18.21
C PHE A 19 -17.06 49.60 18.19
N LEU A 20 -17.42 48.99 17.05
CA LEU A 20 -17.41 47.55 16.84
C LEU A 20 -16.00 47.01 16.59
N SER A 21 -15.09 47.78 15.99
CA SER A 21 -13.72 47.32 15.69
C SER A 21 -12.93 46.96 16.95
N VAL A 22 -13.12 47.71 18.04
CA VAL A 22 -12.43 47.48 19.32
C VAL A 22 -12.80 46.13 19.96
N PRO A 23 -14.08 45.79 20.19
CA PRO A 23 -14.46 44.49 20.72
C PRO A 23 -14.12 43.36 19.74
N PHE A 24 -14.22 43.56 18.42
CA PHE A 24 -13.78 42.55 17.45
C PHE A 24 -12.27 42.29 17.49
N ALA A 25 -11.45 43.33 17.68
CA ALA A 25 -10.00 43.18 17.84
C ALA A 25 -9.66 42.43 19.15
N ILE A 26 -10.38 42.72 20.23
CA ILE A 26 -10.24 42.01 21.52
C ILE A 26 -10.66 40.54 21.36
N LEU A 27 -11.78 40.26 20.69
CA LEU A 27 -12.25 38.91 20.37
C LEU A 27 -11.26 38.16 19.49
N ALA A 28 -10.72 38.80 18.45
CA ALA A 28 -9.69 38.21 17.59
C ALA A 28 -8.47 37.82 18.43
N ASN A 29 -7.96 38.72 19.27
CA ASN A 29 -6.78 38.46 20.10
C ASN A 29 -7.00 37.35 21.15
N LEU A 30 -8.23 37.17 21.64
CA LEU A 30 -8.63 36.08 22.53
C LEU A 30 -8.83 34.74 21.81
N LEU A 31 -9.23 34.78 20.54
CA LEU A 31 -9.49 33.59 19.71
C LEU A 31 -8.22 33.06 19.04
N THR A 32 -7.28 33.91 18.65
CA THR A 32 -5.99 33.53 18.05
C THR A 32 -5.27 32.42 18.84
N PRO A 33 -5.01 32.54 20.16
CA PRO A 33 -4.32 31.49 20.89
C PRO A 33 -5.14 30.19 21.02
N LYS A 34 -6.49 30.27 20.94
CA LYS A 34 -7.35 29.09 20.94
C LYS A 34 -7.33 28.37 19.59
N ILE A 35 -7.30 29.12 18.50
CA ILE A 35 -7.19 28.60 17.13
C ILE A 35 -5.82 27.94 16.94
N ASP A 36 -4.73 28.56 17.40
CA ASP A 36 -3.39 28.00 17.32
C ASP A 36 -3.26 26.71 18.14
N LYS A 37 -3.84 26.66 19.34
CA LYS A 37 -3.93 25.43 20.15
C LYS A 37 -4.77 24.34 19.49
N PHE A 38 -5.86 24.72 18.81
CA PHE A 38 -6.71 23.76 18.10
C PHE A 38 -6.00 23.17 16.88
N LEU A 39 -5.36 24.02 16.07
CA LEU A 39 -4.58 23.62 14.88
C LEU A 39 -3.38 22.75 15.26
N SER A 40 -2.64 23.11 16.31
CA SER A 40 -1.53 22.30 16.82
C SER A 40 -2.00 20.95 17.39
N SER A 41 -3.15 20.89 18.07
CA SER A 41 -3.69 19.62 18.55
C SER A 41 -4.11 18.70 17.40
N ARG A 42 -4.71 19.23 16.33
CA ARG A 42 -5.06 18.47 15.13
C ARG A 42 -3.82 18.00 14.36
N ASN A 43 -2.83 18.86 14.18
CA ASN A 43 -1.58 18.49 13.50
C ASN A 43 -0.84 17.39 14.28
N SER A 44 -0.75 17.50 15.61
CA SER A 44 -0.12 16.46 16.42
C SER A 44 -0.90 15.13 16.42
N GLN A 45 -2.23 15.15 16.34
CA GLN A 45 -3.02 13.93 16.17
C GLN A 45 -2.81 13.28 14.80
N ILE A 46 -2.74 14.08 13.73
CA ILE A 46 -2.46 13.58 12.37
C ILE A 46 -1.05 13.01 12.29
N GLU A 47 -0.05 13.68 12.85
CA GLU A 47 1.32 13.18 12.93
C GLU A 47 1.42 11.87 13.74
N LYS A 48 0.73 11.78 14.89
CA LYS A 48 0.64 10.55 15.69
C LYS A 48 -0.05 9.42 14.93
N PHE A 49 -1.08 9.72 14.14
CA PHE A 49 -1.78 8.73 13.33
C PHE A 49 -0.91 8.23 12.16
N LEU A 50 -0.25 9.15 11.45
CA LEU A 50 0.64 8.82 10.34
C LEU A 50 1.88 8.04 10.81
N SER A 51 2.48 8.44 11.93
CA SER A 51 3.60 7.72 12.54
C SER A 51 3.19 6.33 13.03
N SER A 52 2.01 6.18 13.64
CA SER A 52 1.45 4.87 14.04
C SER A 52 1.16 3.96 12.84
N ARG A 53 0.59 4.50 11.75
CA ARG A 53 0.33 3.71 10.54
C ARG A 53 1.64 3.31 9.85
N ASN A 54 2.61 4.20 9.77
CA ASN A 54 3.92 3.90 9.21
C ASN A 54 4.69 2.90 10.07
N SER A 55 4.62 2.98 11.41
CA SER A 55 5.25 2.00 12.29
C SER A 55 4.57 0.63 12.17
N GLN A 56 3.25 0.55 12.07
CA GLN A 56 2.54 -0.70 11.80
C GLN A 56 2.87 -1.29 10.43
N LEU A 57 2.98 -0.48 9.39
CA LEU A 57 3.37 -0.94 8.06
C LEU A 57 4.83 -1.41 8.02
N LYS A 58 5.74 -0.70 8.69
CA LYS A 58 7.13 -1.12 8.88
C LYS A 58 7.19 -2.45 9.64
N GLN A 59 6.47 -2.58 10.76
CA GLN A 59 6.39 -3.83 11.52
C GLN A 59 5.84 -4.99 10.69
N LYS A 60 4.77 -4.78 9.91
CA LYS A 60 4.22 -5.82 9.01
C LYS A 60 5.23 -6.25 7.94
N ARG A 61 6.00 -5.31 7.37
CA ARG A 61 7.08 -5.62 6.44
C ARG A 61 8.18 -6.42 7.11
N ILE A 62 8.63 -6.02 8.29
CA ILE A 62 9.66 -6.72 9.08
C ILE A 62 9.20 -8.14 9.44
N ILE A 63 7.94 -8.32 9.86
CA ILE A 63 7.38 -9.65 10.17
C ILE A 63 7.39 -10.53 8.92
N LYS A 64 6.96 -10.02 7.76
CA LYS A 64 7.01 -10.78 6.50
C LYS A 64 8.44 -11.18 6.12
N ILE A 65 9.39 -10.25 6.23
CA ILE A 65 10.81 -10.51 5.93
C ILE A 65 11.38 -11.56 6.89
N LYS A 66 11.06 -11.48 8.19
CA LYS A 66 11.48 -12.49 9.18
C LYS A 66 10.89 -13.87 8.88
N GLN A 67 9.62 -13.94 8.50
CA GLN A 67 8.97 -15.20 8.10
C GLN A 67 9.60 -15.80 6.84
N GLU A 68 9.88 -14.97 5.82
CA GLU A 68 10.54 -15.39 4.60
C GLU A 68 11.97 -15.87 4.89
N TYR A 69 12.72 -15.15 5.73
CA TYR A 69 14.06 -15.52 6.17
C TYR A 69 14.06 -16.85 6.93
N GLN A 70 13.10 -17.10 7.83
CA GLN A 70 12.97 -18.38 8.52
C GLN A 70 12.74 -19.54 7.54
N LYS A 71 11.88 -19.36 6.54
CA LYS A 71 11.64 -20.37 5.50
C LYS A 71 12.89 -20.63 4.66
N VAL A 72 13.57 -19.58 4.22
CA VAL A 72 14.82 -19.68 3.44
C VAL A 72 15.92 -20.36 4.26
N LYS A 73 16.05 -20.02 5.54
CA LYS A 73 16.99 -20.67 6.46
C LYS A 73 16.71 -22.17 6.59
N GLN A 74 15.44 -22.54 6.77
CA GLN A 74 15.02 -23.94 6.86
C GLN A 74 15.36 -24.74 5.58
N TYR A 75 15.19 -24.13 4.41
CA TYR A 75 15.56 -24.74 3.13
C TYR A 75 17.08 -24.81 2.89
N TYR A 76 17.85 -23.87 3.45
CA TYR A 76 19.32 -23.91 3.42
C TYR A 76 19.86 -25.02 4.33
N GLU A 77 19.33 -25.15 5.55
CA GLU A 77 19.75 -26.16 6.52
C GLU A 77 19.33 -27.57 6.11
N ASN A 78 18.19 -27.73 5.44
CA ASN A 78 17.71 -29.02 4.95
C ASN A 78 17.44 -29.02 3.44
N ARG A 79 18.42 -29.49 2.67
CA ARG A 79 18.32 -29.58 1.20
C ARG A 79 17.20 -30.49 0.71
N MET A 80 16.78 -31.50 1.49
CA MET A 80 15.63 -32.35 1.12
C MET A 80 14.33 -31.54 1.10
N MET A 81 14.10 -30.64 2.06
CA MET A 81 12.92 -29.77 2.05
C MET A 81 12.89 -28.81 0.87
N LEU A 82 14.04 -28.30 0.42
CA LEU A 82 14.12 -27.47 -0.79
C LEU A 82 13.71 -28.27 -2.03
N VAL A 83 14.19 -29.51 -2.14
CA VAL A 83 13.86 -30.40 -3.26
C VAL A 83 12.39 -30.78 -3.24
N GLU A 84 11.82 -31.13 -2.08
CA GLU A 84 10.38 -31.37 -1.91
C GLU A 84 9.54 -30.15 -2.31
N TYR A 85 9.94 -28.95 -1.88
CA TYR A 85 9.26 -27.70 -2.25
C TYR A 85 9.30 -27.45 -3.76
N LEU A 86 10.45 -27.63 -4.40
CA LEU A 86 10.58 -27.47 -5.85
C LEU A 86 9.76 -28.53 -6.61
N LEU A 87 9.77 -29.78 -6.15
CA LEU A 87 8.96 -30.86 -6.71
C LEU A 87 7.46 -30.57 -6.58
N ALA A 88 7.01 -30.13 -5.41
CA ALA A 88 5.62 -29.73 -5.19
C ALA A 88 5.21 -28.59 -6.13
N ASN A 89 6.06 -27.57 -6.28
CA ASN A 89 5.78 -26.44 -7.16
C ASN A 89 5.75 -26.83 -8.65
N ILE A 90 6.61 -27.77 -9.08
CA ILE A 90 6.58 -28.36 -10.43
C ILE A 90 5.27 -29.15 -10.61
N LEU A 91 4.88 -29.97 -9.64
CA LEU A 91 3.68 -30.78 -9.70
C LEU A 91 2.42 -29.91 -9.76
N GLU A 92 2.34 -28.87 -8.95
CA GLU A 92 1.24 -27.88 -8.99
C GLU A 92 1.18 -27.16 -10.34
N THR A 93 2.33 -26.80 -10.90
CA THR A 93 2.40 -26.17 -12.23
C THR A 93 1.87 -27.09 -13.32
N ILE A 94 2.27 -28.37 -13.30
CA ILE A 94 1.81 -29.38 -14.26
C ILE A 94 0.31 -29.65 -14.07
N SER A 95 -0.15 -29.78 -12.83
CA SER A 95 -1.57 -29.94 -12.49
C SER A 95 -2.41 -28.81 -13.08
N LEU A 96 -2.01 -27.57 -12.86
CA LEU A 96 -2.72 -26.39 -13.34
C LEU A 96 -2.72 -26.34 -14.87
N ALA A 97 -1.61 -26.67 -15.53
CA ALA A 97 -1.54 -26.76 -16.99
C ALA A 97 -2.51 -27.82 -17.56
N VAL A 98 -2.59 -29.00 -16.94
CA VAL A 98 -3.52 -30.07 -17.34
C VAL A 98 -4.97 -29.61 -17.18
N VAL A 99 -5.31 -28.93 -16.08
CA VAL A 99 -6.66 -28.38 -15.85
C VAL A 99 -7.03 -27.36 -16.90
N ILE A 100 -6.12 -26.46 -17.28
CA ILE A 100 -6.36 -25.48 -18.35
C ILE A 100 -6.65 -26.19 -19.67
N ILE A 101 -5.85 -27.20 -20.05
CA ILE A 101 -6.03 -27.93 -21.31
C ILE A 101 -7.37 -28.66 -21.33
N LEU A 102 -7.73 -29.35 -20.24
CA LEU A 102 -9.03 -30.00 -20.08
C LEU A 102 -10.18 -29.00 -20.21
N TYR A 103 -10.07 -27.84 -19.55
CA TYR A 103 -11.08 -26.80 -19.60
C TYR A 103 -11.30 -26.27 -21.02
N ILE A 104 -10.23 -26.00 -21.76
CA ILE A 104 -10.30 -25.57 -23.17
C ILE A 104 -10.98 -26.64 -24.02
N THR A 105 -10.57 -27.91 -23.86
CA THR A 105 -11.11 -29.04 -24.64
C THR A 105 -12.62 -29.21 -24.40
N VAL A 106 -13.07 -29.06 -23.15
CA VAL A 106 -14.50 -29.14 -22.79
C VAL A 106 -15.28 -27.98 -23.40
N ILE A 107 -14.75 -26.75 -23.33
CA ILE A 107 -15.40 -25.57 -23.92
C ILE A 107 -15.52 -25.71 -25.45
N ASP A 108 -14.44 -26.11 -26.12
CA ASP A 108 -14.41 -26.26 -27.57
C ASP A 108 -15.34 -27.39 -28.04
N SER A 109 -15.51 -28.44 -27.23
CA SER A 109 -16.46 -29.53 -27.50
C SER A 109 -17.92 -29.13 -27.26
N LEU A 110 -18.21 -28.31 -26.25
CA LEU A 110 -19.58 -27.91 -25.89
C LEU A 110 -20.10 -26.76 -26.77
N PHE A 111 -19.21 -25.91 -27.27
CA PHE A 111 -19.59 -24.72 -28.06
C PHE A 111 -18.75 -24.58 -29.34
N PRO A 112 -18.79 -25.58 -30.24
CA PRO A 112 -18.04 -25.52 -31.48
C PRO A 112 -18.48 -24.30 -32.30
N ALA A 113 -17.50 -23.51 -32.77
CA ALA A 113 -17.67 -22.34 -33.62
C ALA A 113 -18.31 -21.08 -32.99
N SER A 114 -18.51 -21.01 -31.67
CA SER A 114 -18.91 -19.73 -31.05
C SER A 114 -17.69 -18.81 -30.86
N MET A 115 -17.73 -17.59 -31.43
CA MET A 115 -16.66 -16.60 -31.27
C MET A 115 -16.42 -16.25 -29.78
N SER A 116 -17.45 -16.36 -28.95
CA SER A 116 -17.38 -16.13 -27.50
C SER A 116 -16.59 -17.22 -26.76
N ALA A 117 -16.82 -18.51 -27.05
CA ALA A 117 -16.07 -19.61 -26.43
C ALA A 117 -14.57 -19.56 -26.79
N ASN A 118 -14.25 -19.25 -28.06
CA ASN A 118 -12.88 -19.14 -28.53
C ASN A 118 -12.13 -17.92 -27.94
N SER A 119 -12.86 -16.86 -27.57
CA SER A 119 -12.28 -15.71 -26.88
C SER A 119 -12.06 -16.00 -25.38
N LEU A 120 -13.01 -16.69 -24.74
CA LEU A 120 -12.90 -17.09 -23.34
C LEU A 120 -11.77 -18.09 -23.10
N SER A 121 -11.61 -19.10 -23.97
CA SER A 121 -10.53 -20.08 -23.86
C SER A 121 -9.16 -19.41 -23.93
N LYS A 122 -8.97 -18.45 -24.84
CA LYS A 122 -7.73 -17.66 -24.96
C LYS A 122 -7.44 -16.81 -23.73
N ILE A 123 -8.46 -16.16 -23.15
CA ILE A 123 -8.30 -15.40 -21.90
C ILE A 123 -7.88 -16.32 -20.75
N PHE A 124 -8.48 -17.51 -20.65
CA PHE A 124 -8.11 -18.51 -19.65
C PHE A 124 -6.68 -19.03 -19.82
N VAL A 125 -6.22 -19.24 -21.06
CA VAL A 125 -4.82 -19.58 -21.34
C VAL A 125 -3.88 -18.48 -20.87
N ILE A 126 -4.20 -17.21 -21.17
CA ILE A 126 -3.38 -16.07 -20.76
C ILE A 126 -3.32 -15.97 -19.24
N LEU A 127 -4.47 -16.01 -18.55
CA LEU A 127 -4.53 -15.95 -17.09
C LEU A 127 -3.79 -17.13 -16.45
N GLY A 128 -4.00 -18.34 -16.97
CA GLY A 128 -3.32 -19.54 -16.51
C GLY A 128 -1.80 -19.46 -16.68
N SER A 129 -1.34 -18.99 -17.85
CA SER A 129 0.09 -18.79 -18.11
C SER A 129 0.73 -17.75 -17.19
N LEU A 130 0.01 -16.66 -16.86
CA LEU A 130 0.46 -15.65 -15.89
C LEU A 130 0.63 -16.23 -14.48
N VAL A 131 -0.30 -17.08 -14.04
CA VAL A 131 -0.21 -17.75 -12.74
C VAL A 131 1.01 -18.67 -12.70
N ILE A 132 1.22 -19.47 -13.74
CA ILE A 132 2.38 -20.37 -13.85
C ILE A 132 3.70 -19.58 -13.83
N VAL A 133 3.80 -18.49 -14.59
CA VAL A 133 4.99 -17.62 -14.60
C VAL A 133 5.22 -17.00 -13.23
N ASN A 134 4.17 -16.56 -12.53
CA ASN A 134 4.30 -16.01 -11.18
C ASN A 134 4.78 -17.07 -10.17
N TRP A 135 4.24 -18.29 -10.22
CA TRP A 135 4.66 -19.38 -9.32
C TRP A 135 6.10 -19.82 -9.57
N THR A 136 6.49 -19.99 -10.84
CA THR A 136 7.86 -20.36 -11.22
C THR A 136 8.87 -19.26 -10.85
N THR A 137 8.55 -17.99 -11.10
CA THR A 137 9.42 -16.88 -10.70
C THR A 137 9.56 -16.75 -9.18
N ASN A 138 8.49 -16.99 -8.41
CA ASN A 138 8.58 -16.98 -6.94
C ASN A 138 9.44 -18.14 -6.41
N ALA A 139 9.28 -19.35 -6.95
CA ALA A 139 10.15 -20.47 -6.58
C ALA A 139 11.61 -20.23 -6.98
N LEU A 140 11.86 -19.62 -8.15
CA LEU A 140 13.21 -19.25 -8.57
C LEU A 140 13.84 -18.21 -7.64
N LYS A 141 13.08 -17.20 -7.20
CA LYS A 141 13.55 -16.22 -6.21
C LYS A 141 13.90 -16.87 -4.87
N ILE A 142 13.11 -17.82 -4.41
CA ILE A 142 13.42 -18.57 -3.18
C ILE A 142 14.69 -19.39 -3.37
N TYR A 143 14.83 -20.08 -4.51
CA TYR A 143 16.02 -20.85 -4.84
C TYR A 143 17.29 -19.97 -4.90
N THR A 144 17.24 -18.81 -5.55
CA THR A 144 18.39 -17.90 -5.61
C THR A 144 18.76 -17.35 -4.23
N LYS A 145 17.78 -17.03 -3.39
CA LYS A 145 18.00 -16.62 -1.99
C LYS A 145 18.62 -17.72 -1.15
N VAL A 146 18.21 -18.99 -1.33
CA VAL A 146 18.84 -20.13 -0.64
C VAL A 146 20.27 -20.37 -1.16
N LYS A 147 20.51 -20.20 -2.46
CA LYS A 147 21.84 -20.36 -3.06
C LYS A 147 22.83 -19.28 -2.58
N HIS A 148 22.36 -18.04 -2.44
CA HIS A 148 23.12 -16.90 -1.94
C HIS A 148 22.75 -16.54 -0.50
N TYR A 149 22.57 -17.55 0.35
CA TYR A 149 22.07 -17.39 1.71
C TYR A 149 22.91 -16.42 2.55
N ASN A 150 24.24 -16.45 2.43
CA ASN A 150 25.14 -15.58 3.19
C ASN A 150 24.99 -14.10 2.84
N ASP A 151 24.72 -13.78 1.57
CA ASP A 151 24.51 -12.40 1.11
C ASP A 151 23.11 -11.92 1.53
N TYR A 152 22.12 -12.80 1.41
CA TYR A 152 20.75 -12.53 1.86
C TYR A 152 20.65 -12.37 3.39
N GLN A 153 21.45 -13.11 4.16
CA GLN A 153 21.51 -12.99 5.61
C GLN A 153 22.05 -11.62 6.03
N LYS A 154 23.07 -11.10 5.33
CA LYS A 154 23.61 -9.75 5.58
C LYS A 154 22.57 -8.67 5.24
N GLU A 155 21.91 -8.78 4.09
CA GLU A 155 20.85 -7.84 3.71
C GLU A 155 19.69 -7.83 4.72
N VAL A 156 19.27 -9.00 5.21
CA VAL A 156 18.22 -9.09 6.24
C VAL A 156 18.68 -8.57 7.59
N SER A 157 19.95 -8.78 7.99
CA SER A 157 20.47 -8.20 9.23
C SER A 157 20.53 -6.68 9.18
N ASP A 158 20.92 -6.12 8.03
CA ASP A 158 21.01 -4.67 7.84
C ASP A 158 19.62 -4.03 7.92
N ILE A 159 18.61 -4.64 7.28
CA ILE A 159 17.21 -4.18 7.32
C ILE A 159 16.56 -4.30 8.72
N ILE A 160 17.01 -5.23 9.55
CA ILE A 160 16.48 -5.42 10.92
C ILE A 160 17.18 -4.48 11.92
N GLN A 161 18.41 -4.05 11.63
CA GLN A 161 19.19 -3.15 12.49
C GLN A 161 18.93 -1.66 12.20
N GLU A 162 18.37 -1.31 11.03
CA GLU A 162 17.88 0.03 10.67
C GLU A 162 16.49 0.37 11.26
#